data_AF-A0A2N5MBZ9-F1
#
_entry.id   AF-A0A2N5MBZ9-F1
#
_cell.length_a   1.000
_cell.length_b   1.000
_cell.length_c   1.000
_cell.angle_alpha   90.00
_cell.angle_beta   90.00
_cell.angle_gamma   90.00
#
_symmetry.space_group_name_H-M   'P 1'
#
loop_
_entity.id
_entity.type
_entity.pdbx_description
1 polymer ?
#
loop_
_entity_poly.entity_id
_entity_poly.type
_entity_poly.pdbx_seq_one_letter_code
_entity_poly.pdbx_strand_id
1 'polypeptide(L)'
;MSEKRYSTLTAYELQQEINTLNEKARKAEQMGMVNEYAVLERKAAMAKAYLLNPDDFKPGELYEIEGAPGEYFKIQYLNGVFAWGYRLTGSNHEEALPISLLKEVK
;
A
#
# COMPACT_ATOMS: atom_id res chain seq x y z
N MET A 1 3.98 10.29 -22.03
CA MET A 1 5.21 9.88 -21.34
C MET A 1 5.06 8.42 -20.96
N SER A 2 6.03 7.55 -21.21
CA SER A 2 5.95 6.19 -20.65
C SER A 2 5.92 6.31 -19.14
N GLU A 3 4.84 5.87 -18.48
CA GLU A 3 4.86 5.71 -17.01
C GLU A 3 6.00 4.72 -16.70
N LYS A 4 7.08 5.21 -16.08
CA LYS A 4 8.16 4.34 -15.60
C LYS A 4 7.57 3.45 -14.51
N ARG A 5 7.90 2.15 -14.55
CA ARG A 5 7.48 1.21 -13.50
C ARG A 5 8.17 1.58 -12.19
N TYR A 6 7.44 1.60 -11.07
CA TYR A 6 8.01 1.91 -9.75
C TYR A 6 9.20 1.00 -9.38
N SER A 7 9.17 -0.26 -9.82
CA SER A 7 10.28 -1.22 -9.64
C SER A 7 11.60 -0.81 -10.31
N THR A 8 11.61 0.22 -11.15
CA THR A 8 12.80 0.71 -11.86
C THR A 8 13.29 2.06 -11.34
N LEU A 9 12.57 2.64 -10.38
CA LEU A 9 12.91 3.93 -9.79
C LEU A 9 13.88 3.75 -8.62
N THR A 10 14.76 4.72 -8.45
CA THR A 10 15.59 4.83 -7.24
C THR A 10 14.73 5.23 -6.04
N ALA A 11 15.24 5.01 -4.82
CA ALA A 11 14.55 5.44 -3.60
C ALA A 11 14.24 6.95 -3.59
N TYR A 12 15.16 7.77 -4.11
CA TYR A 12 14.95 9.21 -4.25
C TYR A 12 13.81 9.53 -5.21
N GLU A 13 13.79 8.90 -6.40
CA GLU A 13 12.71 9.09 -7.38
C GLU A 13 11.35 8.62 -6.84
N LEU A 14 11.32 7.48 -6.12
CA LEU A 14 10.12 7.00 -5.44
C LEU A 14 9.62 8.01 -4.42
N GLN A 15 10.51 8.60 -3.62
CA GLN A 15 10.11 9.62 -2.64
C GLN A 15 9.53 10.87 -3.32
N GLN A 16 10.11 11.33 -4.43
CA GLN A 16 9.57 12.46 -5.20
C GLN A 16 8.19 12.14 -5.80
N GLU A 17 8.02 10.93 -6.32
CA GLU A 17 6.74 10.45 -6.85
C GLU A 17 5.67 10.40 -5.75
N ILE A 18 5.99 9.82 -4.59
CA ILE A 18 5.10 9.76 -3.43
C ILE A 18 4.67 11.16 -2.98
N ASN A 19 5.61 12.10 -2.90
CA ASN A 19 5.31 13.49 -2.53
C ASN A 19 4.34 14.14 -3.52
N THR A 20 4.56 13.92 -4.82
CA THR A 20 3.68 14.43 -5.89
C THR A 20 2.28 13.83 -5.82
N LEU A 21 2.19 12.53 -5.58
CA LEU A 21 0.91 11.82 -5.44
C LEU A 21 0.14 12.31 -4.21
N ASN A 22 0.82 12.44 -3.06
CA ASN A 22 0.19 12.93 -1.83
C ASN A 22 -0.31 14.38 -1.97
N GLU A 23 0.44 15.26 -2.65
CA GLU A 23 0.00 16.64 -2.87
C GLU A 23 -1.27 16.69 -3.74
N LYS A 24 -1.32 15.86 -4.79
CA LYS A 24 -2.52 15.72 -5.62
C LYS A 24 -3.69 15.12 -4.84
N ALA A 25 -3.44 14.11 -4.00
CA ALA A 25 -4.45 13.48 -3.18
C ALA A 25 -5.09 14.50 -2.24
N ARG A 26 -4.25 15.29 -1.54
CA ARG A 26 -4.72 16.38 -0.66
C ARG A 26 -5.59 17.40 -1.40
N LYS A 27 -5.22 17.78 -2.63
CA LYS A 27 -6.03 18.69 -3.47
C LYS A 27 -7.36 18.04 -3.88
N ALA A 28 -7.34 16.78 -4.31
CA ALA A 28 -8.54 16.04 -4.68
C ALA A 28 -9.52 15.91 -3.50
N GLU A 29 -9.01 15.62 -2.31
CA GLU A 29 -9.78 15.58 -1.07
C GLU A 29 -10.45 16.93 -0.77
N GLN A 30 -9.70 18.03 -0.82
CA GLN A 30 -10.21 19.38 -0.60
C GLN A 30 -11.32 19.80 -1.58
N MET A 31 -11.29 19.26 -2.79
CA MET A 31 -12.30 19.50 -3.83
C MET A 31 -13.46 18.49 -3.78
N GLY A 32 -13.49 17.56 -2.83
CA GLY A 32 -14.51 16.51 -2.74
C GLY A 32 -14.42 15.45 -3.83
N MET A 33 -13.28 15.32 -4.50
CA MET A 33 -13.06 14.37 -5.61
C MET A 33 -12.68 12.98 -5.06
N VAL A 34 -13.63 12.31 -4.40
CA VAL A 34 -13.41 11.05 -3.66
C VAL A 34 -12.79 9.94 -4.51
N ASN A 35 -13.25 9.77 -5.76
CA ASN A 35 -12.73 8.73 -6.66
C ASN A 35 -11.27 8.99 -7.05
N GLU A 36 -10.92 10.25 -7.35
CA GLU A 36 -9.55 10.65 -7.71
C GLU A 36 -8.62 10.52 -6.52
N TYR A 37 -9.06 10.96 -5.34
CA TYR A 37 -8.34 10.77 -4.08
C TYR A 37 -8.01 9.29 -3.85
N ALA A 38 -8.99 8.39 -3.98
CA ALA A 38 -8.78 6.96 -3.80
C ALA A 38 -7.78 6.35 -4.80
N VAL A 39 -7.77 6.82 -6.06
CA VAL A 39 -6.79 6.39 -7.06
C VAL A 39 -5.37 6.86 -6.68
N LEU A 40 -5.23 8.11 -6.24
CA LEU A 40 -3.94 8.69 -5.87
C LEU A 40 -3.35 8.02 -4.61
N GLU A 41 -4.18 7.76 -3.61
CA GLU A 41 -3.77 7.02 -2.40
C GLU A 41 -3.26 5.61 -2.73
N ARG A 42 -3.97 4.89 -3.61
CA ARG A 42 -3.53 3.55 -4.06
C ARG A 42 -2.19 3.60 -4.80
N LYS A 43 -1.98 4.61 -5.66
CA LYS A 43 -0.69 4.81 -6.33
C LYS A 43 0.42 5.13 -5.31
N ALA A 44 0.14 5.97 -4.32
CA ALA A 44 1.09 6.33 -3.27
C ALA A 44 1.47 5.12 -2.40
N ALA A 45 0.49 4.30 -2.02
CA ALA A 45 0.73 3.04 -1.32
C ALA A 45 1.63 2.11 -2.16
N MET A 46 1.31 1.91 -3.45
CA MET A 46 2.16 1.10 -4.33
C MET A 46 3.61 1.60 -4.42
N ALA A 47 3.82 2.92 -4.54
CA ALA A 47 5.15 3.48 -4.57
C ALA A 47 5.89 3.30 -3.23
N LYS A 48 5.20 3.49 -2.09
CA LYS A 48 5.75 3.24 -0.75
C LYS A 48 6.18 1.78 -0.57
N ALA A 49 5.46 0.82 -1.14
CA ALA A 49 5.79 -0.59 -1.02
C ALA A 49 7.18 -0.94 -1.59
N TYR A 50 7.65 -0.21 -2.61
CA TYR A 50 9.01 -0.36 -3.16
C TYR A 50 10.12 0.27 -2.32
N LEU A 51 9.77 1.02 -1.26
CA LEU A 51 10.73 1.56 -0.28
C LEU A 51 10.88 0.67 0.95
N LEU A 52 10.09 -0.40 1.07
CA LEU A 52 10.10 -1.30 2.21
C LEU A 52 10.83 -2.60 1.87
N ASN A 53 11.32 -3.27 2.90
CA ASN A 53 11.92 -4.59 2.78
C ASN A 53 10.85 -5.67 2.99
N PRO A 54 10.55 -6.53 1.98
CA PRO A 54 9.60 -7.62 2.15
C PRO A 54 9.97 -8.59 3.27
N ASP A 55 11.27 -8.74 3.59
CA ASP A 55 11.72 -9.65 4.66
C ASP A 55 11.29 -9.18 6.06
N ASP A 56 10.82 -7.93 6.22
CA ASP A 56 10.30 -7.44 7.49
C ASP A 56 8.85 -7.94 7.74
N PHE A 57 8.22 -8.56 6.74
CA PHE A 57 6.86 -9.09 6.82
C PHE A 57 6.88 -10.62 6.81
N LYS A 58 6.10 -11.27 7.68
CA LYS A 58 6.19 -12.72 7.89
C LYS A 58 4.87 -13.43 7.55
N PRO A 59 4.92 -14.47 6.69
CA PRO A 59 3.79 -15.37 6.51
C PRO A 59 3.31 -15.97 7.84
N GLY A 60 2.00 -16.04 8.01
CA GLY A 60 1.33 -16.53 9.22
C GLY A 60 1.01 -15.45 10.25
N GLU A 61 1.68 -14.28 10.19
CA GLU A 61 1.47 -13.17 11.11
C GLU A 61 0.27 -12.28 10.73
N LEU A 62 -0.22 -11.56 11.74
CA LEU A 62 -1.31 -10.60 11.63
C LEU A 62 -0.76 -9.18 11.67
N TYR A 63 -1.24 -8.36 10.75
CA TYR A 63 -0.91 -6.94 10.65
C TYR A 63 -2.20 -6.13 10.64
N GLU A 64 -2.19 -4.95 11.25
CA GLU A 64 -3.26 -3.98 11.11
C GLU A 64 -3.17 -3.32 9.73
N ILE A 65 -4.31 -3.06 9.10
CA ILE A 65 -4.36 -2.45 7.77
C ILE A 65 -4.30 -0.92 7.92
N GLU A 66 -3.30 -0.31 7.30
CA GLU A 66 -3.12 1.13 7.33
C GLU A 66 -4.35 1.85 6.76
N GLY A 67 -4.85 2.83 7.50
CA GLY A 67 -6.07 3.58 7.14
C GLY A 67 -7.38 2.84 7.40
N ALA A 68 -7.35 1.63 7.96
CA ALA A 68 -8.54 0.87 8.37
C ALA A 68 -8.41 0.37 9.82
N PRO A 69 -8.56 1.26 10.83
CA PRO A 69 -8.38 0.91 12.24
C PRO A 69 -9.25 -0.28 12.67
N GLY A 70 -8.64 -1.26 13.33
CA GLY A 70 -9.32 -2.48 13.76
C GLY A 70 -9.58 -3.51 12.66
N GLU A 71 -9.21 -3.23 11.41
CA GLU A 71 -9.14 -4.26 10.36
C GLU A 71 -7.74 -4.88 10.33
N TYR A 72 -7.70 -6.21 10.31
CA TYR A 72 -6.45 -6.98 10.33
C TYR A 72 -6.32 -7.86 9.10
N PHE A 73 -5.09 -8.02 8.64
CA PHE A 73 -4.72 -8.85 7.51
C PHE A 73 -3.75 -9.96 7.96
N LYS A 74 -4.08 -11.21 7.63
CA LYS A 74 -3.20 -12.36 7.84
C LYS A 74 -2.43 -12.66 6.56
N ILE A 75 -1.10 -12.57 6.61
CA ILE A 75 -0.26 -12.92 5.45
C ILE A 75 -0.23 -14.44 5.29
N GLN A 76 -0.47 -14.93 4.07
CA GLN A 76 -0.25 -16.32 3.69
C GLN A 76 1.10 -16.51 3.01
N TYR A 77 1.48 -15.58 2.11
CA TYR A 77 2.80 -15.54 1.48
C TYR A 77 3.10 -14.14 0.94
N LEU A 78 4.35 -13.92 0.56
CA LEU A 78 4.80 -12.69 -0.10
C LEU A 78 5.16 -12.97 -1.57
N ASN A 79 4.87 -12.01 -2.45
CA ASN A 79 5.32 -12.03 -3.83
C ASN A 79 5.68 -10.62 -4.30
N GLY A 80 6.97 -10.34 -4.46
CA GLY A 80 7.48 -8.99 -4.69
C GLY A 80 7.14 -8.08 -3.51
N VAL A 81 6.54 -6.93 -3.79
CA VAL A 81 6.11 -5.94 -2.77
C VAL A 81 4.67 -6.14 -2.29
N PHE A 82 4.08 -7.31 -2.57
CA PHE A 82 2.73 -7.66 -2.15
C PHE A 82 2.74 -8.77 -1.11
N ALA A 83 1.84 -8.62 -0.14
CA ALA A 83 1.40 -9.69 0.74
C ALA A 83 0.07 -10.26 0.22
N TRP A 84 0.04 -11.57 0.05
CA TRP A 84 -1.15 -12.33 -0.30
C TRP A 84 -1.69 -12.99 0.96
N GLY A 85 -3.01 -12.94 1.15
CA GLY A 85 -3.64 -13.41 2.37
C GLY A 85 -5.08 -12.95 2.51
N TYR A 86 -5.57 -12.84 3.74
CA TYR A 86 -6.99 -12.64 4.04
C TYR A 86 -7.20 -11.58 5.12
N ARG A 87 -8.24 -10.76 4.96
CA ARG A 87 -8.77 -9.94 6.07
C ARG A 87 -9.46 -10.83 7.09
N LEU A 88 -9.24 -10.56 8.39
CA LEU A 88 -9.95 -11.28 9.46
C LEU A 88 -11.45 -10.95 9.50
N THR A 89 -11.80 -9.74 9.09
CA THR A 89 -13.18 -9.28 8.95
C THR A 89 -13.53 -9.27 7.46
N GLY A 90 -14.47 -10.12 7.03
CA GLY A 90 -14.94 -10.13 5.65
C GLY A 90 -15.20 -11.53 5.08
N SER A 91 -15.09 -11.66 3.75
CA SER A 91 -15.53 -12.84 3.00
C SER A 91 -14.52 -14.00 2.96
N ASN A 92 -13.44 -13.98 3.75
CA ASN A 92 -12.34 -14.95 3.70
C ASN A 92 -11.81 -15.21 2.27
N HIS A 93 -11.87 -14.21 1.39
CA HIS A 93 -11.29 -14.30 0.06
C HIS A 93 -9.83 -13.87 0.08
N GLU A 94 -9.00 -14.60 -0.67
CA GLU A 94 -7.59 -14.24 -0.80
C GLU A 94 -7.50 -12.93 -1.60
N GLU A 95 -6.78 -11.97 -1.06
CA GLU A 95 -6.48 -10.72 -1.72
C GLU A 95 -4.99 -10.37 -1.57
N ALA A 96 -4.52 -9.49 -2.45
CA ALA A 96 -3.17 -8.97 -2.42
C ALA A 96 -3.18 -7.53 -1.93
N LEU A 97 -2.44 -7.25 -0.86
CA LEU A 97 -2.20 -5.88 -0.38
C LEU A 97 -0.73 -5.51 -0.57
N PRO A 98 -0.41 -4.27 -0.97
CA PRO A 98 0.97 -3.77 -0.91
C PRO A 98 1.46 -3.81 0.54
N ILE A 99 2.69 -4.25 0.76
CA ILE A 99 3.26 -4.37 2.12
C ILE A 99 3.28 -3.04 2.88
N SER A 100 3.25 -1.91 2.18
CA SER A 100 3.12 -0.57 2.78
C SER A 100 1.80 -0.29 3.48
N LEU A 101 0.79 -1.14 3.29
CA LEU A 101 -0.49 -1.04 3.99
C LEU A 101 -0.53 -1.91 5.25
N LEU A 102 0.56 -2.57 5.62
CA LEU A 102 0.59 -3.48 6.77
C LEU A 102 1.38 -2.86 7.91
N LYS A 103 0.76 -2.75 9.08
CA LYS A 103 1.37 -2.27 10.33
C LYS A 103 1.49 -3.40 11.34
N GLU A 104 2.66 -3.54 11.95
CA GLU A 104 2.84 -4.48 13.06
C GLU A 104 1.90 -4.14 14.21
N VAL A 105 1.22 -5.16 14.72
CA VAL A 105 0.42 -5.07 15.94
C VAL A 105 1.37 -5.28 17.11
N LYS A 106 1.73 -4.19 17.82
CA LYS A 106 2.53 -4.26 19.05
C LYS A 106 1.67 -4.64 20.26
#